data_AF-K9K3M2-F1
#
_entry.id   AF-K9K3M2-F1
#
_cell.length_a   1.000
_cell.length_b   1.000
_cell.length_c   1.000
_cell.angle_alpha   90.00
_cell.angle_beta   90.00
_cell.angle_gamma   90.00
#
_symmetry.space_group_name_H-M   'P 1'
#
loop_
_entity.id
_entity.type
_entity.pdbx_description
1 polymer ?
#
loop_
_entity_poly.entity_id
_entity_poly.type
_entity_poly.pdbx_seq_one_letter_code
_entity_poly.pdbx_strand_id
1 'polypeptide(L)'
;MGSKKLRRVGLSQELCDRLSRHQIVTCRDFLCLSPLELMKMTGLSYRGVHELLCMVSRACAPQMQTAYGIKTQRSAALSPAFLPTTLSALDEALHGGVACGSLTEITGPPGCGKTQFCIMMSILATLPIDMGGLEGAVVYIDTEAAFSAERLVEIAESRFPSYFNNEDKLLLTSSNVHLYRELSCDEVLQRVESLEEEIISKGVKLVIIDSVASVVRKEFDTQLQGNMRERNKFLAREAASLKYLAEEFSIPVILTNQITTHLSGAPASQADLVSPADDLSPSE
;
A
#
# COMPACT_ATOMS: atom_id res chain seq x y z
N MET A 1 15.01 9.83 8.36
CA MET A 1 16.29 10.44 8.82
C MET A 1 17.43 9.44 9.08
N GLY A 2 17.19 8.12 9.13
CA GLY A 2 18.27 7.12 9.31
C GLY A 2 19.29 7.03 8.16
N SER A 3 18.94 7.54 6.98
CA SER A 3 19.81 7.63 5.79
C SER A 3 20.93 8.69 5.90
N LYS A 4 20.95 9.49 6.97
CA LYS A 4 22.01 10.49 7.20
C LYS A 4 23.37 9.79 7.28
N LYS A 5 24.32 10.24 6.45
CA LYS A 5 25.69 9.68 6.43
C LYS A 5 26.41 9.96 7.74
N LEU A 6 27.11 8.96 8.27
CA LEU A 6 27.87 9.05 9.53
C LEU A 6 28.93 10.15 9.53
N ARG A 7 29.52 10.44 8.36
CA ARG A 7 30.48 11.55 8.19
C ARG A 7 29.89 12.92 8.53
N ARG A 8 28.56 13.08 8.52
CA ARG A 8 27.85 14.34 8.85
C ARG A 8 27.40 14.41 10.31
N VAL A 9 27.74 13.42 11.13
CA VAL A 9 27.28 13.27 12.53
C VAL A 9 28.32 13.77 13.54
N GLY A 10 29.53 14.12 13.09
CA GLY A 10 30.62 14.60 13.96
C GLY A 10 31.52 13.49 14.49
N LEU A 11 31.47 12.30 13.90
CA LEU A 11 32.41 11.21 14.16
C LEU A 11 33.81 11.55 13.63
N SER A 12 34.87 11.02 14.28
CA SER A 12 36.23 11.19 13.78
C SER A 12 36.40 10.50 12.42
N GLN A 13 37.23 11.08 11.56
CA GLN A 13 37.43 10.59 10.20
C GLN A 13 37.97 9.15 10.18
N GLU A 14 38.86 8.83 11.14
CA GLU A 14 39.39 7.48 11.31
C GLU A 14 38.32 6.45 11.71
N LEU A 15 37.37 6.82 12.58
CA LEU A 15 36.25 5.95 12.95
C LEU A 15 35.30 5.76 11.77
N CYS A 16 34.99 6.84 11.04
CA CYS A 16 34.18 6.73 9.82
C CYS A 16 34.82 5.82 8.77
N ASP A 17 36.13 5.90 8.60
CA ASP A 17 36.83 5.06 7.63
C ASP A 17 36.86 3.59 8.08
N ARG A 18 37.08 3.31 9.37
CA ARG A 18 36.94 1.94 9.92
C ARG A 18 35.54 1.37 9.70
N LEU A 19 34.49 2.13 10.04
CA LEU A 19 33.10 1.71 9.85
C LEU A 19 32.75 1.50 8.37
N SER A 20 33.26 2.36 7.49
CA SER A 20 33.03 2.25 6.04
C SER A 20 33.60 0.96 5.43
N ARG A 21 34.71 0.43 5.96
CA ARG A 21 35.28 -0.87 5.53
C ARG A 21 34.33 -2.04 5.80
N HIS A 22 33.42 -1.87 6.75
CA HIS A 22 32.37 -2.83 7.08
C HIS A 22 31.02 -2.47 6.47
N GLN A 23 30.99 -1.60 5.46
CA GLN A 23 29.77 -1.12 4.79
C GLN A 23 28.81 -0.35 5.72
N ILE A 24 29.28 0.14 6.85
CA ILE A 24 28.48 0.94 7.79
C ILE A 24 28.68 2.42 7.42
N VAL A 25 27.73 2.99 6.68
CA VAL A 25 27.86 4.34 6.11
C VAL A 25 26.79 5.33 6.59
N THR A 26 25.63 4.83 7.02
CA THR A 26 24.51 5.64 7.50
C THR A 26 24.26 5.48 8.99
N CYS A 27 23.51 6.42 9.58
CA CYS A 27 23.04 6.32 10.96
C CYS A 27 22.22 5.04 11.18
N ARG A 28 21.43 4.61 10.19
CA ARG A 28 20.65 3.36 10.25
C ARG A 28 21.58 2.16 10.39
N ASP A 29 22.58 2.04 9.51
CA ASP A 29 23.53 0.92 9.53
C ASP A 29 24.21 0.81 10.89
N PHE A 30 24.61 1.95 11.47
CA PHE A 30 25.26 1.99 12.78
C PHE A 30 24.33 1.61 13.93
N LEU A 31 23.10 2.12 13.93
CA LEU A 31 22.13 1.92 15.01
C LEU A 31 21.46 0.54 14.97
N CYS A 32 21.51 -0.17 13.84
CA CYS A 32 21.03 -1.54 13.72
C CYS A 32 22.00 -2.60 14.29
N LEU A 33 23.22 -2.21 14.65
CA LEU A 33 24.22 -3.11 15.21
C LEU A 33 24.15 -3.17 16.73
N SER A 34 24.45 -4.35 17.29
CA SER A 34 24.57 -4.51 18.73
C SER A 34 25.82 -3.78 19.26
N PRO A 35 25.81 -3.36 20.55
CA PRO A 35 26.98 -2.74 21.16
C PRO A 35 28.25 -3.60 21.06
N LEU A 36 28.12 -4.93 21.13
CA LEU A 36 29.26 -5.86 21.02
C LEU A 36 29.88 -5.89 19.62
N GLU A 37 29.05 -5.84 18.58
CA GLU A 37 29.52 -5.74 17.20
C GLU A 37 30.24 -4.41 16.98
N LEU A 38 29.65 -3.31 17.44
CA LEU A 38 30.27 -1.99 17.36
C LEU A 38 31.61 -1.94 18.11
N MET A 39 31.74 -2.60 19.27
CA MET A 39 33.02 -2.71 19.98
C MET A 39 34.07 -3.44 19.14
N LYS A 40 33.70 -4.56 18.50
CA LYS A 40 34.61 -5.30 17.62
C LYS A 40 35.06 -4.48 16.41
N MET A 41 34.14 -3.75 15.77
CA MET A 41 34.44 -2.95 14.58
C MET A 41 35.22 -1.67 14.90
N THR A 42 34.90 -1.01 16.01
CA THR A 42 35.49 0.27 16.39
C THR A 42 36.72 0.13 17.28
N GLY A 43 36.93 -1.03 17.90
CA GLY A 43 38.00 -1.25 18.90
C GLY A 43 37.82 -0.42 20.17
N LEU A 44 36.64 0.18 20.38
CA LEU A 44 36.34 1.01 21.54
C LEU A 44 35.83 0.16 22.71
N SER A 45 35.98 0.71 23.91
CA SER A 45 35.34 0.16 25.11
C SER A 45 33.81 0.28 25.01
N TYR A 46 33.10 -0.50 25.81
CA TYR A 46 31.64 -0.42 25.88
C TYR A 46 31.13 1.01 26.14
N ARG A 47 31.82 1.75 27.02
CA ARG A 47 31.51 3.16 27.31
C ARG A 47 31.69 4.04 26.08
N GLY A 48 32.79 3.90 25.35
CA GLY A 48 33.04 4.66 24.12
C GLY A 48 31.98 4.37 23.06
N VAL A 49 31.61 3.11 22.87
CA VAL A 49 30.52 2.72 21.95
C VAL A 49 29.18 3.30 22.38
N HIS A 50 28.87 3.31 23.67
CA HIS A 50 27.63 3.90 24.17
C HIS A 50 27.58 5.42 23.94
N GLU A 51 28.69 6.13 24.13
CA GLU A 51 28.80 7.56 23.82
C GLU A 51 28.57 7.83 22.32
N LEU A 52 29.13 6.99 21.44
CA LEU A 52 28.87 7.05 20.00
C LEU A 52 27.40 6.77 19.66
N LEU A 53 26.78 5.75 20.25
CA LEU A 53 25.36 5.45 20.07
C LEU A 53 24.47 6.64 20.44
N CYS A 54 24.74 7.29 21.57
CA CYS A 54 24.02 8.51 21.97
C CYS A 54 24.21 9.65 20.96
N MET A 55 25.44 9.85 20.48
CA MET A 55 25.74 10.89 19.50
C MET A 55 25.02 10.65 18.17
N VAL A 56 25.12 9.43 17.62
CA VAL A 56 24.47 9.04 16.37
C VAL A 56 22.95 9.12 16.51
N SER A 57 22.41 8.61 17.62
CA SER A 57 20.98 8.68 17.92
C SER A 57 20.46 10.12 17.96
N ARG A 58 21.13 11.04 18.68
CA ARG A 58 20.75 12.46 18.71
C ARG A 58 20.82 13.13 17.35
N ALA A 59 21.78 12.73 16.50
CA ALA A 59 21.96 13.34 15.18
C ALA A 59 20.92 12.92 14.14
N CYS A 60 20.21 11.79 14.37
CA CYS A 60 19.14 11.30 13.49
C CYS A 60 17.75 11.29 14.15
N ALA A 61 17.66 11.53 15.45
CA ALA A 61 16.39 11.62 16.16
C ALA A 61 15.53 12.75 15.57
N PRO A 62 14.25 12.48 15.27
CA PRO A 62 13.33 13.54 14.88
C PRO A 62 13.20 14.57 16.00
N GLN A 63 13.08 15.85 15.63
CA GLN A 63 12.85 16.89 16.64
C GLN A 63 11.47 16.71 17.26
N MET A 64 11.38 16.90 18.58
CA MET A 64 10.09 16.92 19.27
C MET A 64 9.24 18.05 18.68
N GLN A 65 8.02 17.73 18.28
CA GLN A 65 7.03 18.68 17.78
C GLN A 65 5.80 18.63 18.66
N THR A 66 5.17 19.78 18.88
CA THR A 66 3.88 19.85 19.57
C THR A 66 2.77 19.41 18.62
N ALA A 67 1.66 18.89 19.16
CA ALA A 67 0.48 18.56 18.36
C ALA A 67 -0.02 19.78 17.56
N TYR A 68 0.10 20.99 18.12
CA TYR A 68 -0.21 22.24 17.44
C TYR A 68 0.72 22.49 16.24
N GLY A 69 2.03 22.31 16.41
CA GLY A 69 2.99 22.45 15.31
C GLY A 69 2.71 21.53 14.13
N ILE A 70 2.35 20.26 14.42
CA ILE A 70 1.95 19.29 13.39
C ILE A 70 0.69 19.74 12.66
N LYS A 71 -0.33 20.23 13.40
CA LYS A 71 -1.58 20.74 12.80
C LYS A 71 -1.30 21.92 11.86
N THR A 72 -0.51 22.89 12.30
CA THR A 72 -0.18 24.09 11.49
C THR A 72 0.62 23.72 10.23
N GLN A 73 1.57 22.78 10.32
CA GLN A 73 2.31 22.28 9.16
C GLN A 73 1.39 21.60 8.14
N ARG A 74 0.45 20.76 8.60
CA ARG A 74 -0.52 20.10 7.72
C ARG A 74 -1.45 21.10 7.03
N SER A 75 -1.88 22.15 7.72
CA SER A 75 -2.69 23.21 7.11
C SER A 75 -1.91 24.09 6.12
N ALA A 76 -0.58 24.13 6.23
CA ALA A 76 0.29 24.87 5.33
C ALA A 76 0.81 24.03 4.13
N ALA A 77 0.62 22.71 4.15
CA ALA A 77 1.01 21.84 3.07
C ALA A 77 0.15 22.10 1.84
N LEU A 78 0.79 22.31 0.69
CA LEU A 78 0.13 22.52 -0.61
C LEU A 78 -0.35 21.20 -1.25
N SER A 79 0.08 20.06 -0.72
CA SER A 79 -0.34 18.74 -1.21
C SER A 79 -1.76 18.42 -0.75
N PRO A 80 -2.62 17.90 -1.65
CA PRO A 80 -3.96 17.46 -1.28
C PRO A 80 -3.88 16.38 -0.20
N ALA A 81 -4.69 16.52 0.85
CA ALA A 81 -4.73 15.55 1.95
C ALA A 81 -5.57 14.31 1.62
N PHE A 82 -6.49 14.43 0.66
CA PHE A 82 -7.43 13.40 0.26
C PHE A 82 -7.61 13.42 -1.26
N LEU A 83 -7.85 12.25 -1.84
CA LEU A 83 -8.35 12.08 -3.20
C LEU A 83 -9.87 11.81 -3.13
N PRO A 84 -10.71 12.79 -3.49
CA PRO A 84 -12.16 12.61 -3.52
C PRO A 84 -12.57 11.44 -4.43
N THR A 85 -13.61 10.71 -4.04
CA THR A 85 -14.17 9.58 -4.80
C THR A 85 -15.24 10.02 -5.80
N THR A 86 -15.69 11.27 -5.71
CA THR A 86 -16.86 11.85 -6.44
C THR A 86 -18.20 11.24 -6.04
N LEU A 87 -18.22 10.44 -4.98
CA LEU A 87 -19.43 9.93 -4.34
C LEU A 87 -19.62 10.72 -3.05
N SER A 88 -20.49 11.73 -3.08
CA SER A 88 -20.63 12.70 -1.97
C SER A 88 -20.83 12.05 -0.60
N ALA A 89 -21.69 11.04 -0.50
CA ALA A 89 -21.94 10.32 0.75
C ALA A 89 -20.70 9.55 1.25
N LEU A 90 -19.89 9.00 0.33
CA LEU A 90 -18.66 8.30 0.68
C LEU A 90 -17.56 9.29 1.07
N ASP A 91 -17.43 10.40 0.34
CA ASP A 91 -16.47 11.45 0.64
C ASP A 91 -16.77 12.10 1.99
N GLU A 92 -18.05 12.29 2.35
CA GLU A 92 -18.46 12.74 3.67
C GLU A 92 -18.05 11.73 4.76
N ALA A 93 -18.33 10.44 4.55
CA ALA A 93 -17.96 9.38 5.50
C ALA A 93 -16.43 9.24 5.66
N LEU A 94 -15.67 9.53 4.61
CA LEU A 94 -14.21 9.49 4.61
C LEU A 94 -13.55 10.84 4.96
N HIS A 95 -14.33 11.87 5.26
CA HIS A 95 -13.85 13.23 5.56
C HIS A 95 -13.05 13.89 4.43
N GLY A 96 -13.42 13.63 3.17
CA GLY A 96 -12.84 14.25 1.98
C GLY A 96 -12.43 13.29 0.86
N GLY A 97 -12.50 11.98 1.11
CA GLY A 97 -12.15 10.94 0.15
C GLY A 97 -11.05 10.01 0.66
N VAL A 98 -10.33 9.35 -0.25
CA VAL A 98 -9.24 8.43 0.11
C VAL A 98 -8.04 9.22 0.61
N ALA A 99 -7.59 8.97 1.84
CA ALA A 99 -6.54 9.75 2.48
C ALA A 99 -5.15 9.51 1.87
N CYS A 100 -4.46 10.59 1.53
CA CYS A 100 -3.05 10.55 1.13
C CYS A 100 -2.17 10.25 2.35
N GLY A 101 -1.07 9.53 2.16
CA GLY A 101 -0.24 9.11 3.31
C GLY A 101 -0.79 7.90 4.05
N SER A 102 -1.77 7.20 3.47
CA SER A 102 -2.46 6.09 4.13
C SER A 102 -2.74 4.92 3.20
N LEU A 103 -2.90 3.76 3.82
CA LEU A 103 -3.32 2.52 3.16
C LEU A 103 -4.82 2.36 3.38
N THR A 104 -5.59 2.23 2.30
CA THR A 104 -7.04 2.04 2.34
C THR A 104 -7.41 0.68 1.76
N GLU A 105 -8.06 -0.17 2.54
CA GLU A 105 -8.52 -1.48 2.09
C GLU A 105 -10.02 -1.43 1.73
N ILE A 106 -10.35 -1.92 0.54
CA ILE A 106 -11.71 -2.07 0.03
C ILE A 106 -12.05 -3.55 0.00
N THR A 107 -12.98 -3.94 0.88
CA THR A 107 -13.37 -5.34 1.04
C THR A 107 -14.85 -5.53 0.70
N GLY A 108 -15.17 -6.69 0.12
CA GLY A 108 -16.53 -7.04 -0.23
C GLY A 108 -16.61 -8.33 -1.04
N PRO A 109 -17.81 -8.89 -1.25
CA PRO A 109 -18.00 -10.10 -2.05
C PRO A 109 -17.56 -9.89 -3.51
N PRO A 110 -17.27 -10.96 -4.26
CA PRO A 110 -17.03 -10.87 -5.71
C PRO A 110 -18.18 -10.14 -6.43
N GLY A 111 -17.85 -9.35 -7.45
CA GLY A 111 -18.86 -8.63 -8.23
C GLY A 111 -19.46 -7.36 -7.60
N CYS A 112 -19.09 -6.98 -6.36
CA CYS A 112 -19.64 -5.79 -5.71
C CYS A 112 -19.06 -4.44 -6.21
N GLY A 113 -18.23 -4.44 -7.26
CA GLY A 113 -17.70 -3.22 -7.87
C GLY A 113 -16.32 -2.73 -7.40
N LYS A 114 -15.53 -3.54 -6.68
CA LYS A 114 -14.18 -3.15 -6.20
C LYS A 114 -13.25 -2.70 -7.34
N THR A 115 -13.11 -3.52 -8.39
CA THR A 115 -12.32 -3.18 -9.57
C THR A 115 -12.84 -1.92 -10.28
N GLN A 116 -14.17 -1.73 -10.34
CA GLN A 116 -14.76 -0.52 -10.92
C GLN A 116 -14.41 0.72 -10.12
N PHE A 117 -14.41 0.63 -8.79
CA PHE A 117 -13.95 1.69 -7.92
C PHE A 117 -12.47 2.01 -8.17
N CYS A 118 -11.60 0.99 -8.22
CA CYS A 118 -10.18 1.17 -8.51
C CYS A 118 -9.90 1.83 -9.87
N ILE A 119 -10.62 1.43 -10.92
CA ILE A 119 -10.52 2.08 -12.25
C ILE A 119 -10.95 3.56 -12.15
N MET A 120 -12.06 3.85 -11.48
CA MET A 120 -12.52 5.23 -11.27
C MET A 120 -11.50 6.07 -10.50
N MET A 121 -10.93 5.54 -9.41
CA MET A 121 -9.88 6.24 -8.65
C MET A 121 -8.62 6.48 -9.47
N SER A 122 -8.30 5.57 -10.40
CA SER A 122 -7.17 5.75 -11.33
C SER A 122 -7.39 6.97 -12.21
N ILE A 123 -8.59 7.12 -12.79
CA ILE A 123 -8.96 8.30 -13.60
C ILE A 123 -8.84 9.56 -12.74
N LEU A 124 -9.46 9.57 -11.56
CA LEU A 124 -9.46 10.71 -10.64
C LEU A 124 -8.06 11.18 -10.26
N ALA A 125 -7.14 10.26 -9.96
CA ALA A 125 -5.76 10.61 -9.62
C ALA A 125 -5.01 11.31 -10.78
N THR A 126 -5.33 10.95 -12.03
CA THR A 126 -4.72 11.61 -13.21
C THR A 126 -5.32 12.98 -13.54
N LEU A 127 -6.49 13.32 -12.99
CA LEU A 127 -7.11 14.60 -13.26
C LEU A 127 -6.30 15.76 -12.66
N PRO A 128 -6.42 16.97 -13.23
CA PRO A 128 -5.87 18.19 -12.65
C PRO A 128 -6.36 18.47 -11.21
N ILE A 129 -5.54 19.17 -10.43
CA ILE A 129 -5.83 19.50 -9.03
C ILE A 129 -7.10 20.37 -8.88
N ASP A 130 -7.34 21.29 -9.83
CA ASP A 130 -8.54 22.14 -9.86
C ASP A 130 -9.84 21.35 -10.13
N MET A 131 -9.72 20.13 -10.66
CA MET A 131 -10.80 19.16 -10.80
C MET A 131 -10.88 18.15 -9.64
N GLY A 132 -10.06 18.32 -8.60
CA GLY A 132 -10.00 17.43 -7.44
C GLY A 132 -9.13 16.19 -7.64
N GLY A 133 -8.32 16.14 -8.71
CA GLY A 133 -7.34 15.08 -8.92
C GLY A 133 -5.98 15.38 -8.28
N LEU A 134 -4.98 14.58 -8.62
CA LEU A 134 -3.61 14.69 -8.08
C LEU A 134 -2.58 15.12 -9.13
N GLU A 135 -3.00 15.26 -10.39
CA GLU A 135 -2.15 15.61 -11.54
C GLU A 135 -0.90 14.73 -11.62
N GLY A 136 -1.06 13.41 -11.46
CA GLY A 136 0.07 12.48 -11.47
C GLY A 136 -0.27 11.10 -12.01
N ALA A 137 0.78 10.30 -12.19
CA ALA A 137 0.65 8.94 -12.71
C ALA A 137 0.05 7.99 -11.66
N VAL A 138 -0.46 6.86 -12.12
CA VAL A 138 -1.04 5.80 -11.30
C VAL A 138 -0.29 4.51 -11.57
N VAL A 139 0.01 3.75 -10.53
CA VAL A 139 0.44 2.36 -10.68
C VAL A 139 -0.71 1.45 -10.27
N TYR A 140 -1.13 0.58 -11.18
CA TYR A 140 -2.17 -0.41 -10.96
C TYR A 140 -1.56 -1.80 -11.06
N ILE A 141 -1.55 -2.54 -9.95
CA ILE A 141 -1.10 -3.93 -9.89
C ILE A 141 -2.35 -4.82 -9.91
N ASP A 142 -2.60 -5.45 -11.06
CA ASP A 142 -3.71 -6.36 -11.30
C ASP A 142 -3.25 -7.80 -11.12
N THR A 143 -3.84 -8.50 -10.16
CA THR A 143 -3.50 -9.89 -9.84
C THR A 143 -4.53 -10.91 -10.30
N GLU A 144 -5.68 -10.43 -10.80
CA GLU A 144 -6.79 -11.25 -11.28
C GLU A 144 -7.01 -11.12 -12.78
N ALA A 145 -6.22 -10.29 -13.47
CA ALA A 145 -6.41 -9.92 -14.88
C ALA A 145 -7.80 -9.32 -15.15
N ALA A 146 -8.34 -8.58 -14.17
CA ALA A 146 -9.68 -8.01 -14.21
C ALA A 146 -9.70 -6.58 -14.80
N PHE A 147 -8.55 -5.93 -14.93
CA PHE A 147 -8.46 -4.57 -15.46
C PHE A 147 -8.76 -4.55 -16.97
N SER A 148 -9.63 -3.62 -17.39
CA SER A 148 -9.94 -3.34 -18.79
C SER A 148 -9.63 -1.88 -19.14
N ALA A 149 -8.75 -1.68 -20.12
CA ALA A 149 -8.42 -0.35 -20.63
C ALA A 149 -9.61 0.30 -21.36
N GLU A 150 -10.38 -0.51 -22.10
CA GLU A 150 -11.63 -0.04 -22.74
C GLU A 150 -12.61 0.49 -21.69
N ARG A 151 -12.72 -0.21 -20.56
CA ARG A 151 -13.57 0.23 -19.45
C ARG A 151 -13.07 1.52 -18.81
N LEU A 152 -11.76 1.70 -18.69
CA LEU A 152 -11.17 2.95 -18.19
C LEU A 152 -11.56 4.13 -19.08
N VAL A 153 -11.41 3.98 -20.40
CA VAL A 153 -11.78 5.01 -21.38
C VAL A 153 -13.28 5.32 -21.32
N GLU A 154 -14.11 4.28 -21.31
CA GLU A 154 -15.57 4.42 -21.22
C GLU A 154 -16.00 5.21 -19.97
N ILE A 155 -15.42 4.91 -18.80
CA ILE A 155 -15.72 5.63 -17.55
C ILE A 155 -15.23 7.07 -17.64
N ALA A 156 -14.03 7.31 -18.18
CA ALA A 156 -13.45 8.65 -18.30
C ALA A 156 -14.35 9.56 -19.15
N GLU A 157 -14.71 9.14 -20.36
CA GLU A 157 -15.58 9.88 -21.26
C GLU A 157 -16.97 10.13 -20.67
N SER A 158 -17.55 9.12 -20.02
CA SER A 158 -18.90 9.21 -19.44
C SER A 158 -18.96 10.12 -18.21
N ARG A 159 -17.94 10.06 -17.33
CA ARG A 159 -17.93 10.81 -16.07
C ARG A 159 -17.41 12.24 -16.22
N PHE A 160 -16.48 12.47 -17.15
CA PHE A 160 -15.87 13.78 -17.37
C PHE A 160 -15.88 14.19 -18.86
N PRO A 161 -17.06 14.26 -19.51
CA PRO A 161 -17.17 14.48 -20.95
C PRO A 161 -16.63 15.84 -21.40
N SER A 162 -16.68 16.87 -20.54
CA SER A 162 -16.12 18.19 -20.83
C SER A 162 -14.59 18.20 -20.80
N TYR A 163 -13.99 17.33 -19.99
CA TYR A 163 -12.53 17.22 -19.90
C TYR A 163 -11.99 16.31 -20.99
N PHE A 164 -12.54 15.11 -21.13
CA PHE A 164 -12.17 14.12 -22.15
C PHE A 164 -12.92 14.34 -23.48
N ASN A 165 -12.92 15.59 -23.95
CA ASN A 165 -13.53 15.97 -25.23
C ASN A 165 -12.55 15.88 -26.41
N ASN A 166 -11.31 15.46 -26.16
CA ASN A 166 -10.24 15.30 -27.15
C ASN A 166 -9.50 13.99 -26.88
N GLU A 167 -9.18 13.25 -27.94
CA GLU A 167 -8.38 12.02 -27.90
C GLU A 167 -7.02 12.23 -27.23
N ASP A 168 -6.39 13.40 -27.38
CA ASP A 168 -5.08 13.68 -26.76
C ASP A 168 -5.12 13.53 -25.23
N LYS A 169 -6.21 13.97 -24.59
CA LYS A 169 -6.35 13.89 -23.12
C LYS A 169 -6.65 12.48 -22.65
N LEU A 170 -7.42 11.72 -23.42
CA LEU A 170 -7.67 10.30 -23.15
C LEU A 170 -6.38 9.49 -23.27
N LEU A 171 -5.58 9.79 -24.30
CA LEU A 171 -4.27 9.17 -24.51
C LEU A 171 -3.32 9.53 -23.37
N LEU A 172 -3.29 10.79 -22.96
CA LEU A 172 -2.49 11.24 -21.82
C LEU A 172 -2.89 10.52 -20.52
N THR A 173 -4.17 10.52 -20.15
CA THR A 173 -4.67 9.82 -18.96
C THR A 173 -4.36 8.33 -19.01
N SER A 174 -4.62 7.66 -20.13
CA SER A 174 -4.35 6.23 -20.29
C SER A 174 -2.85 5.93 -20.20
N SER A 175 -1.99 6.80 -20.74
CA SER A 175 -0.53 6.66 -20.65
C SER A 175 0.03 6.87 -19.24
N ASN A 176 -0.69 7.64 -18.41
CA ASN A 176 -0.35 7.90 -17.01
C ASN A 176 -0.84 6.78 -16.07
N VAL A 177 -1.60 5.80 -16.55
CA VAL A 177 -2.00 4.63 -15.76
C VAL A 177 -1.11 3.44 -16.14
N HIS A 178 -0.12 3.16 -15.30
CA HIS A 178 0.83 2.07 -15.49
C HIS A 178 0.27 0.77 -14.90
N LEU A 179 -0.08 -0.17 -15.78
CA LEU A 179 -0.63 -1.47 -15.41
C LEU A 179 0.47 -2.53 -15.32
N TYR A 180 0.54 -3.23 -14.20
CA TYR A 180 1.32 -4.45 -14.01
C TYR A 180 0.39 -5.62 -13.76
N ARG A 181 0.64 -6.74 -14.45
CA ARG A 181 -0.08 -7.99 -14.25
C ARG A 181 0.84 -8.96 -13.53
N GLU A 182 0.65 -9.08 -12.23
CA GLU A 182 1.50 -9.91 -11.36
C GLU A 182 0.62 -11.03 -10.79
N LEU A 183 0.91 -12.28 -11.17
CA LEU A 183 0.01 -13.42 -10.94
C LEU A 183 0.47 -14.33 -9.79
N SER A 184 1.63 -14.03 -9.20
CA SER A 184 2.23 -14.75 -8.07
C SER A 184 2.59 -13.81 -6.91
N CYS A 185 2.75 -14.36 -5.70
CA CYS A 185 3.15 -13.55 -4.54
C CYS A 185 4.55 -12.95 -4.73
N ASP A 186 5.48 -13.71 -5.30
CA ASP A 186 6.86 -13.25 -5.53
C ASP A 186 6.93 -12.08 -6.53
N GLU A 187 6.13 -12.13 -7.61
CA GLU A 187 6.03 -11.04 -8.59
C GLU A 187 5.47 -9.76 -7.95
N VAL A 188 4.39 -9.88 -7.15
CA VAL A 188 3.84 -8.72 -6.42
C VAL A 188 4.89 -8.14 -5.47
N LEU A 189 5.62 -8.98 -4.73
CA LEU A 189 6.65 -8.51 -3.81
C LEU A 189 7.78 -7.77 -4.54
N GLN A 190 8.29 -8.34 -5.64
CA GLN A 190 9.30 -7.69 -6.47
C GLN A 190 8.80 -6.35 -7.02
N ARG A 191 7.53 -6.27 -7.42
CA ARG A 191 6.91 -5.03 -7.87
C ARG A 191 6.84 -4.01 -6.73
N VAL A 192 6.40 -4.41 -5.55
CA VAL A 192 6.33 -3.52 -4.38
C VAL A 192 7.71 -2.99 -3.99
N GLU A 193 8.77 -3.80 -4.15
CA GLU A 193 10.15 -3.38 -3.91
C GLU A 193 10.68 -2.37 -4.93
N SER A 194 10.21 -2.39 -6.18
CA SER A 194 10.59 -1.42 -7.21
C SER A 194 9.73 -0.16 -7.23
N LEU A 195 8.58 -0.14 -6.53
CA LEU A 195 7.65 0.99 -6.53
C LEU A 195 8.30 2.32 -6.11
N GLU A 196 9.25 2.31 -5.18
CA GLU A 196 9.91 3.55 -4.72
C GLU A 196 10.55 4.32 -5.88
N GLU A 197 11.29 3.61 -6.75
CA GLU A 197 11.92 4.21 -7.93
C GLU A 197 10.88 4.67 -8.96
N GLU A 198 9.82 3.89 -9.16
CA GLU A 198 8.75 4.24 -10.09
C GLU A 198 7.97 5.48 -9.63
N ILE A 199 7.69 5.58 -8.33
CA ILE A 199 6.99 6.72 -7.75
C ILE A 199 7.77 8.00 -7.99
N ILE A 200 9.09 7.97 -7.80
CA ILE A 200 9.97 9.12 -8.00
C ILE A 200 10.11 9.46 -9.48
N SER A 201 10.44 8.47 -10.32
CA SER A 201 10.79 8.69 -11.72
C SER A 201 9.60 9.07 -12.60
N LYS A 202 8.42 8.52 -12.32
CA LYS A 202 7.19 8.74 -13.11
C LYS A 202 6.22 9.72 -12.45
N GLY A 203 6.52 10.21 -11.25
CA GLY A 203 5.63 11.12 -10.53
C GLY A 203 4.30 10.47 -10.16
N VAL A 204 4.34 9.24 -9.65
CA VAL A 204 3.14 8.49 -9.27
C VAL A 204 2.47 9.15 -8.06
N LYS A 205 1.14 9.28 -8.13
CA LYS A 205 0.29 9.87 -7.10
C LYS A 205 -0.78 8.93 -6.56
N LEU A 206 -0.90 7.72 -7.10
CA LEU A 206 -1.79 6.68 -6.58
C LEU A 206 -1.19 5.31 -6.89
N VAL A 207 -1.21 4.42 -5.89
CA VAL A 207 -0.90 3.00 -6.08
C VAL A 207 -2.13 2.17 -5.76
N ILE A 208 -2.48 1.24 -6.63
CA ILE A 208 -3.58 0.29 -6.46
C ILE A 208 -3.03 -1.13 -6.55
N ILE A 209 -3.49 -2.02 -5.65
CA ILE A 209 -3.32 -3.46 -5.77
C ILE A 209 -4.69 -4.14 -5.75
N ASP A 210 -5.08 -4.71 -6.88
CA ASP A 210 -6.37 -5.38 -7.09
C ASP A 210 -6.13 -6.83 -7.55
N SER A 211 -6.12 -7.85 -6.69
CA SER A 211 -6.32 -7.88 -5.24
C SER A 211 -5.16 -8.60 -4.53
N VAL A 212 -4.77 -8.15 -3.33
CA VAL A 212 -3.70 -8.82 -2.53
C VAL A 212 -4.08 -10.26 -2.18
N ALA A 213 -5.37 -10.50 -1.99
CA ALA A 213 -5.86 -11.79 -1.54
C ALA A 213 -5.91 -12.87 -2.64
N SER A 214 -5.87 -12.49 -3.92
CA SER A 214 -5.96 -13.45 -5.03
C SER A 214 -4.73 -14.34 -5.11
N VAL A 215 -3.52 -13.75 -5.11
CA VAL A 215 -2.24 -14.47 -5.21
C VAL A 215 -2.01 -15.31 -3.97
N VAL A 216 -2.33 -14.74 -2.81
CA VAL A 216 -2.19 -15.42 -1.52
C VAL A 216 -3.09 -16.65 -1.42
N ARG A 217 -4.34 -16.58 -1.90
CA ARG A 217 -5.23 -17.75 -1.90
C ARG A 217 -4.81 -18.84 -2.90
N LYS A 218 -4.21 -18.45 -4.04
CA LYS A 218 -3.74 -19.40 -5.05
C LYS A 218 -2.52 -20.21 -4.56
N GLU A 219 -1.62 -19.57 -3.82
CA GLU A 219 -0.34 -20.18 -3.44
C GLU A 219 -0.32 -20.79 -2.04
N PHE A 220 -1.08 -20.24 -1.09
CA PHE A 220 -1.10 -20.73 0.29
C PHE A 220 -2.34 -21.56 0.56
N ASP A 221 -2.23 -22.89 0.43
CA ASP A 221 -3.28 -23.82 0.88
C ASP A 221 -3.44 -23.72 2.41
N THR A 222 -4.66 -23.37 2.85
CA THR A 222 -5.04 -23.25 4.26
C THR A 222 -5.02 -24.58 5.03
N GLN A 223 -4.94 -25.73 4.35
CA GLN A 223 -4.96 -27.05 4.99
C GLN A 223 -3.59 -27.53 5.48
N LEU A 224 -2.49 -26.89 5.06
CA LEU A 224 -1.13 -27.29 5.44
C LEU A 224 -0.60 -26.46 6.61
N GLN A 225 -0.22 -27.14 7.70
CA GLN A 225 0.44 -26.52 8.86
C GLN A 225 1.80 -25.93 8.43
N GLY A 226 1.95 -24.60 8.52
CA GLY A 226 3.14 -23.86 8.09
C GLY A 226 2.83 -22.74 7.08
N ASN A 227 1.89 -22.99 6.16
CA ASN A 227 1.48 -22.02 5.13
C ASN A 227 0.89 -20.75 5.73
N MET A 228 0.18 -20.86 6.86
CA MET A 228 -0.38 -19.70 7.57
C MET A 228 0.69 -18.72 8.06
N ARG A 229 1.87 -19.23 8.47
CA ARG A 229 2.96 -18.41 8.99
C ARG A 229 3.67 -17.66 7.87
N GLU A 230 4.01 -18.36 6.78
CA GLU A 230 4.62 -17.72 5.60
C GLU A 230 3.66 -16.72 4.95
N ARG A 231 2.36 -17.05 4.87
CA ARG A 231 1.32 -16.12 4.43
C ARG A 231 1.28 -14.83 5.26
N ASN A 232 1.22 -14.95 6.58
CA ASN A 232 1.17 -13.78 7.45
C ASN A 232 2.45 -12.95 7.37
N LYS A 233 3.61 -13.62 7.23
CA LYS A 233 4.90 -12.95 7.03
C LYS A 233 4.95 -12.19 5.71
N PHE A 234 4.44 -12.77 4.63
CA PHE A 234 4.30 -12.13 3.33
C PHE A 234 3.41 -10.88 3.42
N LEU A 235 2.17 -11.05 3.89
CA LEU A 235 1.20 -9.95 4.02
C LEU A 235 1.71 -8.82 4.91
N ALA A 236 2.39 -9.17 6.02
CA ALA A 236 2.98 -8.17 6.91
C ALA A 236 4.12 -7.39 6.25
N ARG A 237 4.94 -8.06 5.43
CA ARG A 237 6.03 -7.42 4.68
C ARG A 237 5.47 -6.46 3.63
N GLU A 238 4.48 -6.90 2.84
CA GLU A 238 3.83 -6.04 1.85
C GLU A 238 3.15 -4.83 2.50
N ALA A 239 2.34 -5.05 3.54
CA ALA A 239 1.66 -3.98 4.23
C ALA A 239 2.64 -2.96 4.84
N ALA A 240 3.78 -3.42 5.37
CA ALA A 240 4.82 -2.54 5.90
C ALA A 240 5.48 -1.69 4.80
N SER A 241 5.83 -2.30 3.66
CA SER A 241 6.41 -1.58 2.52
C SER A 241 5.43 -0.56 1.94
N LEU A 242 4.18 -0.96 1.70
CA LEU A 242 3.16 -0.07 1.12
C LEU A 242 2.79 1.08 2.06
N LYS A 243 2.72 0.82 3.37
CA LYS A 243 2.53 1.86 4.37
C LYS A 243 3.68 2.87 4.35
N TYR A 244 4.92 2.39 4.29
CA TYR A 244 6.09 3.27 4.16
C TYR A 244 6.00 4.14 2.90
N LEU A 245 5.69 3.55 1.75
CA LEU A 245 5.54 4.30 0.49
C LEU A 245 4.41 5.34 0.57
N ALA A 246 3.27 4.98 1.14
CA ALA A 246 2.16 5.90 1.33
C ALA A 246 2.60 7.12 2.15
N GLU A 247 3.19 6.89 3.34
CA GLU A 247 3.61 7.93 4.28
C GLU A 247 4.75 8.80 3.73
N GLU A 248 5.80 8.20 3.15
CA GLU A 248 6.99 8.91 2.66
C GLU A 248 6.66 9.79 1.45
N PHE A 249 5.85 9.28 0.51
CA PHE A 249 5.48 10.03 -0.70
C PHE A 249 4.19 10.83 -0.57
N SER A 250 3.50 10.70 0.58
CA SER A 250 2.18 11.32 0.82
C SER A 250 1.19 11.02 -0.31
N ILE A 251 1.10 9.74 -0.71
CA ILE A 251 0.18 9.27 -1.75
C ILE A 251 -0.87 8.31 -1.16
N PRO A 252 -2.09 8.25 -1.71
CA PRO A 252 -3.04 7.20 -1.41
C PRO A 252 -2.53 5.85 -1.94
N VAL A 253 -2.70 4.80 -1.15
CA VAL A 253 -2.51 3.42 -1.58
C VAL A 253 -3.80 2.65 -1.32
N ILE A 254 -4.37 2.05 -2.37
CA ILE A 254 -5.63 1.32 -2.32
C ILE A 254 -5.37 -0.18 -2.51
N LEU A 255 -5.90 -0.99 -1.61
CA LEU A 255 -5.88 -2.44 -1.70
C LEU A 255 -7.30 -2.95 -1.84
N THR A 256 -7.52 -3.95 -2.69
CA THR A 256 -8.79 -4.68 -2.68
C THR A 256 -8.62 -6.05 -2.02
N ASN A 257 -9.68 -6.50 -1.38
CA ASN A 257 -9.77 -7.82 -0.78
C ASN A 257 -11.16 -8.42 -1.02
N GLN A 258 -11.22 -9.75 -1.12
CA GLN A 258 -12.47 -10.48 -1.27
C GLN A 258 -12.82 -11.19 0.03
N ILE A 259 -14.05 -11.01 0.50
CA ILE A 259 -14.59 -11.74 1.65
C ILE A 259 -15.02 -13.13 1.18
N THR A 260 -14.59 -14.17 1.88
CA THR A 260 -15.02 -15.56 1.66
C THR A 260 -15.93 -16.01 2.80
N THR A 261 -17.03 -16.68 2.47
CA THR A 261 -17.95 -17.25 3.46
C THR A 261 -17.30 -18.47 4.11
N HIS A 262 -17.11 -18.44 5.43
CA HIS A 262 -16.76 -19.64 6.19
C HIS A 262 -18.05 -20.41 6.51
N LEU A 263 -18.30 -21.50 5.78
CA LEU A 263 -19.26 -22.51 6.22
C LEU A 263 -18.63 -23.31 7.35
N SER A 264 -18.85 -22.89 8.60
CA SER A 264 -18.63 -23.76 9.76
C SER A 264 -19.53 -24.97 9.58
N GLY A 265 -18.95 -26.16 9.40
CA GLY A 265 -19.68 -27.40 9.24
C GLY A 265 -20.56 -27.68 10.46
N ALA A 266 -21.82 -27.26 10.39
CA ALA A 266 -22.86 -28.00 11.09
C ALA A 266 -22.88 -29.40 10.46
N PRO A 267 -22.85 -30.50 11.24
CA PRO A 267 -23.12 -31.80 10.65
C PRO A 267 -24.45 -31.69 9.93
N ALA A 268 -24.50 -32.18 8.69
CA ALA A 268 -25.75 -32.29 7.96
C ALA A 268 -26.74 -33.03 8.87
N SER A 269 -27.69 -32.30 9.47
CA SER A 269 -28.85 -32.95 10.05
C SER A 269 -29.45 -33.71 8.87
N GLN A 270 -29.47 -35.03 8.97
CA GLN A 270 -30.27 -35.88 8.10
C GLN A 270 -31.60 -35.16 7.89
N ALA A 271 -31.79 -34.62 6.69
CA ALA A 271 -33.12 -34.29 6.23
C ALA A 271 -33.82 -35.64 6.19
N ASP A 272 -34.69 -35.88 7.16
CA ASP A 272 -35.62 -37.00 7.10
C ASP A 272 -36.32 -36.90 5.75
N LEU A 273 -36.00 -37.85 4.88
CA LEU A 273 -36.75 -38.15 3.67
C LEU A 273 -38.12 -38.65 4.10
N VAL A 274 -39.03 -37.73 4.40
CA VAL A 274 -40.46 -38.03 4.37
C VAL A 274 -41.02 -37.44 3.09
N SER A 275 -41.06 -38.28 2.07
CA SER A 275 -41.93 -38.08 0.92
C SER A 275 -43.39 -38.18 1.38
N PRO A 276 -44.27 -37.25 0.97
CA PRO A 276 -45.68 -37.56 0.84
C PRO A 276 -46.01 -37.55 -0.65
N ALA A 277 -45.98 -38.73 -1.26
CA ALA A 277 -46.80 -39.02 -2.42
C ALA A 277 -48.02 -39.79 -1.91
N ASP A 278 -49.19 -39.36 -2.38
CA ASP A 278 -50.47 -40.06 -2.40
C ASP A 278 -51.13 -40.38 -1.05
N ASP A 279 -52.12 -39.55 -0.69
CA ASP A 279 -53.46 -40.11 -0.43
C ASP A 279 -54.53 -39.06 -0.66
N LEU A 280 -55.17 -39.17 -1.83
CA LEU A 280 -56.45 -38.59 -2.14
C LEU A 280 -57.56 -39.55 -1.66
N SER A 281 -58.62 -38.94 -1.12
CA SER A 281 -60.01 -39.42 -1.01
C SER A 281 -60.46 -40.02 0.34
N PRO A 282 -61.78 -40.05 0.62
CA PRO A 282 -62.59 -38.91 1.06
C PRO A 282 -63.42 -39.22 2.33
N SER A 283 -64.11 -38.21 2.89
CA SER A 283 -65.37 -38.29 3.70
C SER A 283 -65.40 -39.27 4.90
N GLU A 284 -65.68 -38.89 6.14
CA GLU A 284 -66.76 -38.06 6.70
C GLU A 284 -66.32 -37.44 8.05
#